data_AF-A0A2G1WIQ8-F1
#
_entry.id   AF-A0A2G1WIQ8-F1
#
_cell.length_a   1.000
_cell.length_b   1.000
_cell.length_c   1.000
_cell.angle_alpha   90.00
_cell.angle_beta   90.00
_cell.angle_gamma   90.00
#
_symmetry.space_group_name_H-M   'P 1'
#
loop_
_entity.id
_entity.type
_entity.pdbx_description
1 polymer ?
#
loop_
_entity_poly.entity_id
_entity_poly.type
_entity_poly.pdbx_seq_one_letter_code
_entity_poly.pdbx_strand_id
1 'polypeptide(L)'
;MSSLVARAGAVEAGQTWQCDESRADLDDVPEPHDVPLWEPQPRFTAVVDRVADDYVELIVTRGNSHPRTPDTGAEIVSTVETLTSDPRWSHQDGQEGGDD
;
A
#
# COMPACT_ATOMS: atom_id res chain seq x y z
N MET A 1 15.84 -8.98 -15.49
CA MET A 1 14.74 -8.11 -15.94
C MET A 1 13.44 -8.88 -15.80
N SER A 2 12.93 -8.97 -14.57
CA SER A 2 11.63 -9.61 -14.32
C SER A 2 10.58 -8.70 -14.96
N SER A 3 9.93 -9.19 -16.01
CA SER A 3 8.98 -8.41 -16.79
C SER A 3 7.86 -7.91 -15.88
N LEU A 4 7.50 -6.65 -16.05
CA LEU A 4 6.40 -5.96 -15.36
C LEU A 4 5.09 -6.78 -15.40
N VAL A 5 4.88 -7.53 -16.48
CA VAL A 5 3.81 -8.53 -16.66
C VAL A 5 3.79 -9.64 -15.60
N ALA A 6 4.94 -10.13 -15.14
CA ALA A 6 4.99 -11.15 -14.08
C ALA A 6 4.67 -10.55 -12.69
N ARG A 7 4.89 -9.24 -12.51
CA ARG A 7 4.53 -8.51 -11.29
C ARG A 7 3.05 -8.10 -11.28
N ALA A 8 2.46 -7.81 -12.44
CA ALA A 8 1.02 -7.59 -12.58
C ALA A 8 0.19 -8.84 -12.21
N GLY A 9 0.78 -10.04 -12.25
CA GLY A 9 0.17 -11.26 -11.72
C GLY A 9 0.29 -11.44 -10.20
N ALA A 10 1.00 -10.56 -9.49
CA ALA A 10 1.12 -10.61 -8.02
C ALA A 10 0.07 -9.72 -7.32
N VAL A 11 -0.46 -8.72 -8.03
CA VAL A 11 -1.48 -7.81 -7.50
C VAL A 11 -2.81 -8.09 -8.19
N GLU A 12 -3.84 -8.38 -7.40
CA GLU A 12 -5.17 -8.72 -7.89
C GLU A 12 -6.24 -7.84 -7.23
N ALA A 13 -7.32 -7.56 -7.97
CA ALA A 13 -8.48 -6.88 -7.41
C ALA A 13 -9.06 -7.71 -6.24
N GLY A 14 -9.41 -7.03 -5.15
CA GLY A 14 -9.86 -7.63 -3.89
C GLY A 14 -8.74 -7.87 -2.86
N GLN A 15 -7.47 -7.79 -3.25
CA GLN A 15 -6.37 -7.92 -2.29
C GLN A 15 -6.30 -6.73 -1.34
N THR A 16 -5.92 -6.99 -0.10
CA THR A 16 -5.76 -5.96 0.92
C THR A 16 -4.29 -5.60 1.08
N TRP A 17 -3.99 -4.32 1.00
CA TRP A 17 -2.65 -3.78 1.13
C TRP A 17 -2.58 -2.76 2.26
N GLN A 18 -1.53 -2.85 3.05
CA GLN A 18 -1.27 -1.93 4.15
C GLN A 18 -0.14 -0.99 3.75
N CYS A 19 -0.36 0.31 3.93
CA CYS A 19 0.65 1.34 3.77
C CYS A 19 1.19 1.73 5.15
N ASP A 20 2.42 1.34 5.41
CA ASP A 20 3.19 1.67 6.59
C ASP A 20 4.33 2.62 6.18
N GLU A 21 4.08 3.93 6.29
CA GLU A 21 5.10 4.94 6.00
C GLU A 21 6.33 4.82 6.91
N SER A 22 6.25 4.04 7.99
CA SER A 22 7.41 3.84 8.85
C SER A 22 8.47 2.89 8.29
N ARG A 23 8.15 2.25 7.17
CA ARG A 23 9.10 1.47 6.40
C ARG A 23 9.60 2.23 5.20
N ALA A 24 9.19 3.49 5.03
CA ALA A 24 9.70 4.34 3.96
C ALA A 24 11.21 4.52 4.08
N ASP A 25 11.89 4.47 2.95
CA ASP A 25 13.24 4.99 2.85
C ASP A 25 13.23 6.48 3.24
N LEU A 26 14.11 6.87 4.17
CA LEU A 26 14.19 8.24 4.67
C LEU A 26 14.47 9.27 3.55
N ASP A 27 15.11 8.84 2.47
CA ASP A 27 15.44 9.66 1.28
C ASP A 27 14.19 9.96 0.42
N ASP A 28 13.13 9.16 0.53
CA ASP A 28 11.89 9.35 -0.22
C ASP A 28 10.90 10.27 0.51
N VAL A 29 11.23 10.71 1.74
CA VAL A 29 10.38 11.58 2.54
C VAL A 29 10.87 13.03 2.47
N PRO A 30 10.07 13.98 1.94
CA PRO A 30 10.50 15.37 1.83
C PRO A 30 10.67 16.05 3.20
N GLU A 31 11.79 16.76 3.38
CA GLU A 31 12.07 17.59 4.56
C GLU A 31 11.05 18.76 4.69
N PRO A 32 10.74 19.22 5.92
CA PRO A 32 11.33 18.81 7.20
C PRO A 32 10.61 17.60 7.83
N HIS A 33 11.40 16.70 8.41
CA HIS A 33 10.93 15.56 9.23
C HIS A 33 10.42 16.01 10.62
N ASP A 34 9.82 17.21 10.71
CA ASP A 34 9.38 17.88 11.95
C ASP A 34 8.12 17.26 12.57
N VAL A 35 7.42 16.41 11.81
CA VAL A 35 6.36 15.54 12.34
C VAL A 35 6.93 14.15 12.56
N PRO A 36 6.52 13.42 13.61
CA PRO A 36 6.80 11.99 13.70
C PRO A 36 6.07 11.32 12.53
N LEU A 37 6.77 11.20 11.39
CA LEU A 37 6.32 10.51 10.17
C LEU A 37 5.88 9.07 10.45
N TRP A 38 6.20 8.58 11.65
CA TRP A 38 6.21 7.18 12.02
C TRP A 38 5.14 6.85 13.08
N GLU A 39 4.26 7.73 13.56
CA GLU A 39 3.20 7.31 14.50
C GLU A 39 1.88 8.08 14.35
N PRO A 40 0.72 7.39 14.37
CA PRO A 40 0.53 5.95 14.57
C PRO A 40 0.76 5.11 13.28
N GLN A 41 1.29 3.90 13.43
CA GLN A 41 1.46 2.91 12.35
C GLN A 41 0.44 1.77 12.47
N PRO A 42 0.01 1.16 11.36
CA PRO A 42 0.19 1.58 9.96
C PRO A 42 -0.61 2.85 9.64
N ARG A 43 -0.28 3.52 8.52
CA ARG A 43 -0.96 4.77 8.13
C ARG A 43 -2.40 4.51 7.68
N PHE A 44 -2.56 3.58 6.75
CA PHE A 44 -3.86 3.12 6.29
C PHE A 44 -3.78 1.72 5.68
N THR A 45 -4.94 1.09 5.59
CA THR A 45 -5.19 -0.12 4.84
C THR A 45 -6.11 0.23 3.67
N ALA A 46 -5.82 -0.32 2.50
CA ALA A 46 -6.64 -0.19 1.32
C ALA A 46 -6.87 -1.54 0.64
N VAL A 47 -7.98 -1.67 -0.07
CA VAL A 47 -8.27 -2.82 -0.93
C VAL A 47 -8.04 -2.43 -2.38
N VAL A 48 -7.47 -3.32 -3.18
CA VAL A 48 -7.33 -3.11 -4.62
C VAL A 48 -8.72 -3.20 -5.23
N ASP A 49 -9.20 -2.10 -5.80
CA ASP A 49 -10.46 -2.09 -6.57
C ASP A 49 -10.20 -2.54 -8.00
N ARG A 50 -9.14 -2.02 -8.61
CA ARG A 50 -8.80 -2.31 -10.00
C ARG A 50 -7.30 -2.35 -10.24
N VAL A 51 -6.88 -3.26 -11.11
CA VAL A 51 -5.51 -3.38 -11.62
C VAL A 51 -5.55 -3.19 -13.13
N ALA A 52 -4.66 -2.36 -13.67
CA ALA A 52 -4.56 -2.13 -15.09
C ALA A 52 -3.10 -1.91 -15.51
N ASP A 53 -2.59 -2.81 -16.34
CA ASP A 53 -1.22 -2.86 -16.91
C ASP A 53 -0.07 -2.60 -15.92
N ASP A 54 0.10 -1.37 -15.46
CA ASP A 54 1.12 -0.89 -14.52
C ASP A 54 0.56 -0.19 -13.27
N TYR A 55 -0.68 0.30 -13.32
CA TYR A 55 -1.30 1.04 -12.21
C TYR A 55 -2.36 0.22 -11.47
N VAL A 56 -2.54 0.57 -10.20
CA VAL A 56 -3.48 -0.06 -9.28
C VAL A 56 -4.30 1.03 -8.59
N GLU A 57 -5.60 0.84 -8.61
CA GLU A 57 -6.57 1.69 -7.94
C GLU A 57 -6.93 1.02 -6.62
N LEU A 58 -6.72 1.74 -5.53
CA LEU A 58 -6.85 1.29 -4.15
C LEU A 58 -7.94 2.11 -3.47
N ILE A 59 -8.81 1.45 -2.70
CA ILE A 59 -9.84 2.10 -1.90
C ILE A 59 -9.47 1.96 -0.44
N VAL A 60 -9.32 3.07 0.25
CA VAL A 60 -8.98 3.06 1.68
C VAL A 60 -10.11 2.44 2.48
N THR A 61 -9.83 1.36 3.20
CA THR A 61 -10.79 0.68 4.07
C THR A 61 -10.63 1.08 5.53
N ARG A 62 -9.42 1.50 5.92
CA ARG A 62 -9.12 1.94 7.29
C ARG A 62 -7.98 2.93 7.29
N GLY A 63 -8.20 4.12 7.84
CA GLY A 63 -7.14 5.09 8.14
C GLY A 63 -6.85 5.18 9.63
N ASN A 64 -5.64 5.59 9.99
CA ASN A 64 -5.33 6.08 11.33
C ASN A 64 -5.79 7.55 11.52
N SER A 65 -5.50 8.16 12.67
CA SER A 65 -5.86 9.56 12.97
C SER A 65 -4.87 10.62 12.44
N HIS A 66 -3.90 10.24 11.61
CA HIS A 66 -2.87 11.16 11.12
C HIS A 66 -3.47 12.11 10.06
N PRO A 67 -3.17 13.43 10.08
CA PRO A 67 -3.82 14.42 9.21
C PRO A 67 -3.53 14.23 7.72
N ARG A 68 -2.45 13.51 7.37
CA ARG A 68 -2.16 13.15 5.98
C ARG A 68 -2.82 11.84 5.55
N THR A 69 -3.48 11.12 6.44
CA THR A 69 -4.11 9.85 6.11
C THR A 69 -5.35 10.10 5.26
N PRO A 70 -5.49 9.42 4.11
CA PRO A 70 -6.67 9.58 3.27
C PRO A 70 -7.92 9.13 4.02
N ASP A 71 -9.05 9.76 3.71
CA ASP A 71 -10.34 9.38 4.28
C ASP A 71 -10.70 7.93 3.95
N THR A 72 -11.48 7.29 4.82
CA THR A 72 -12.02 5.96 4.52
C THR A 72 -12.98 6.06 3.34
N GLY A 73 -12.78 5.22 2.33
CA GLY A 73 -13.47 5.26 1.04
C GLY A 73 -12.77 6.11 -0.02
N ALA A 74 -11.65 6.78 0.30
CA ALA A 74 -10.88 7.53 -0.69
C ALA A 74 -10.20 6.60 -1.70
N GLU A 75 -10.19 7.04 -2.95
CA GLU A 75 -9.51 6.37 -4.07
C GLU A 75 -8.06 6.85 -4.15
N ILE A 76 -7.13 5.90 -4.23
CA ILE A 76 -5.69 6.15 -4.34
C ILE A 76 -5.19 5.39 -5.56
N VAL A 77 -4.44 6.09 -6.41
CA VAL A 77 -3.75 5.45 -7.53
C VAL A 77 -2.30 5.22 -7.13
N SER A 78 -1.85 3.99 -7.27
CA SER A 78 -0.44 3.59 -7.11
C SER A 78 0.00 2.76 -8.30
N THR A 79 1.23 2.25 -8.27
CA THR A 79 1.71 1.30 -9.30
C THR A 79 1.89 -0.10 -8.73
N VAL A 80 1.80 -1.10 -9.59
CA VAL A 80 2.13 -2.49 -9.25
C VAL A 80 3.57 -2.59 -8.74
N GLU A 81 4.49 -1.85 -9.36
CA GLU A 81 5.88 -1.80 -8.90
C GLU A 81 5.99 -1.21 -7.50
N THR A 82 5.30 -0.10 -7.20
CA THR A 82 5.29 0.50 -5.87
C THR A 82 4.76 -0.48 -4.82
N LEU A 83 3.63 -1.15 -5.08
CA LEU A 83 3.08 -2.12 -4.12
C LEU A 83 4.04 -3.29 -3.87
N THR A 84 4.69 -3.81 -4.91
CA THR A 84 5.50 -5.03 -4.81
C THR A 84 6.97 -4.79 -4.44
N SER A 85 7.46 -3.55 -4.58
CA SER A 85 8.87 -3.23 -4.40
C SER A 85 9.13 -2.25 -3.26
N ASP A 86 8.16 -1.41 -2.89
CA ASP A 86 8.36 -0.41 -1.85
C ASP A 86 8.08 -1.02 -0.46
N PRO A 87 9.03 -0.93 0.48
CA PRO A 87 8.91 -1.55 1.81
C PRO A 87 7.76 -1.02 2.66
N ARG A 88 7.19 0.15 2.31
CA ARG A 88 5.98 0.70 2.94
C ARG A 88 4.75 -0.14 2.67
N TRP A 89 4.71 -0.83 1.56
CA TRP A 89 3.56 -1.62 1.18
C TRP A 89 3.74 -3.05 1.64
N SER A 90 2.72 -3.58 2.29
CA SER A 90 2.69 -4.98 2.70
C SER A 90 1.33 -5.57 2.37
N HIS A 91 1.33 -6.60 1.53
CA HIS A 91 0.15 -7.40 1.27
C HIS A 91 -0.30 -8.01 2.60
N GLN A 92 -1.56 -7.78 2.96
CA GLN A 92 -2.20 -8.49 4.04
C GLN A 92 -2.81 -9.72 3.41
N ASP A 93 -2.05 -10.82 3.38
CA ASP A 93 -2.61 -12.12 3.03
C ASP A 93 -3.83 -12.34 3.91
N GLY A 94 -5.00 -12.28 3.29
CA GLY A 94 -6.22 -12.76 3.92
C GLY A 94 -5.92 -14.18 4.37
N GLN A 95 -6.18 -14.48 5.63
CA GLN A 95 -6.02 -15.80 6.21
C GLN A 95 -6.93 -16.80 5.47
N GLU A 96 -6.51 -17.27 4.30
CA GLU A 96 -6.98 -18.52 3.73
C GLU A 96 -6.17 -19.60 4.43
N GLY A 97 -6.88 -20.39 5.24
CA GLY A 97 -6.29 -21.41 6.08
C GLY A 97 -5.29 -22.27 5.30
N GLY A 98 -4.06 -22.32 5.83
CA GLY A 98 -3.36 -23.58 5.79
C GLY A 98 -4.24 -24.60 6.50
N ASP A 99 -4.69 -25.61 5.77
CA ASP A 99 -5.03 -26.90 6.33
C ASP A 99 -4.32 -27.95 5.45
N ASP A 100 -3.30 -28.52 6.08
CA ASP A 100 -2.62 -29.82 5.89
C ASP A 100 -2.89 -30.64 4.60
#